data_AF-A0A0N4T4U4-F1
#
_entry.id   AF-A0A0N4T4U4-F1
#
_cell.length_a   1.000
_cell.length_b   1.000
_cell.length_c   1.000
_cell.angle_alpha   90.00
_cell.angle_beta   90.00
_cell.angle_gamma   90.00
#
_symmetry.space_group_name_H-M   'P 1'
#
loop_
_entity.id
_entity.type
_entity.pdbx_description
1 polymer ?
#
loop_
_entity_poly.entity_id
_entity_poly.type
_entity_poly.pdbx_seq_one_letter_code
_entity_poly.pdbx_strand_id
1 'polypeptide(L)'
;MLRTSWMYDTQTVIHTSWMYDIQTVIHNLWIYNAESVIHNSWMYDTQTVIANLWIYNAESVIHNSWIYNAESVIHYSWMYDTQTVIANLWTYNGESVIHTSWMYDTQTVIHNLWIYNAESVIHVSW
;
A
#
# COMPACT_ATOMS: atom_id res chain seq x y z
N MET A 1 6.99 -11.97 27.72
CA MET A 1 6.19 -11.04 28.55
C MET A 1 5.37 -10.18 27.59
N LEU A 2 4.09 -10.51 27.37
CA LEU A 2 3.21 -9.77 26.47
C LEU A 2 2.78 -8.49 27.19
N ARG A 3 3.39 -7.36 26.83
CA ARG A 3 3.00 -6.04 27.33
C ARG A 3 2.01 -5.45 26.33
N THR A 4 0.74 -5.87 26.42
CA THR A 4 -0.33 -5.22 25.66
C THR A 4 -0.67 -3.90 26.35
N SER A 5 0.00 -2.81 25.95
CA SER A 5 -0.45 -1.46 26.28
C SER A 5 -1.30 -0.94 25.13
N TRP A 6 -2.60 -0.84 25.36
CA TRP A 6 -3.48 0.00 24.55
C TRP A 6 -3.01 1.45 24.72
N MET A 7 -2.77 2.14 23.62
CA MET A 7 -2.43 3.56 23.63
C MET A 7 -3.40 4.30 22.72
N TYR A 8 -3.87 5.43 23.21
CA TYR A 8 -4.79 6.35 22.55
C TYR A 8 -4.07 7.68 22.44
N ASP A 9 -4.16 8.34 21.28
CA ASP A 9 -3.71 9.71 21.06
C ASP A 9 -2.25 9.94 21.47
N THR A 10 -1.34 9.25 20.78
CA THR A 10 0.11 9.36 21.03
C THR A 10 0.84 9.90 19.82
N GLN A 11 1.81 10.78 20.08
CA GLN A 11 2.57 11.45 19.03
C GLN A 11 3.57 10.53 18.32
N THR A 12 4.26 9.65 19.05
CA THR A 12 5.22 8.71 18.46
C THR A 12 5.29 7.42 19.26
N VAL A 13 5.23 6.27 18.55
CA VAL A 13 5.29 4.94 19.16
C VAL A 13 6.35 4.07 18.50
N ILE A 14 7.23 3.50 19.32
CA ILE A 14 8.33 2.65 18.84
C ILE A 14 7.92 1.19 18.72
N HIS A 15 7.19 0.64 19.70
CA HIS A 15 6.77 -0.76 19.68
C HIS A 15 5.51 -1.01 20.52
N THR A 16 4.44 -1.48 19.89
CA THR A 16 3.20 -1.93 20.55
C THR A 16 2.50 -3.01 19.71
N SER A 17 1.45 -3.61 20.28
CA SER A 17 0.66 -4.65 19.60
C SER A 17 -0.60 -4.11 18.92
N TRP A 18 -1.27 -3.13 19.54
CA TRP A 18 -2.55 -2.58 19.07
C TRP A 18 -2.60 -1.08 19.32
N MET A 19 -3.07 -0.32 18.34
CA MET A 19 -3.12 1.13 18.41
C MET A 19 -4.32 1.72 17.68
N TYR A 20 -4.79 2.85 18.21
CA TYR A 20 -5.87 3.65 17.67
C TYR A 20 -5.49 5.13 17.66
N ASP A 21 -5.46 5.73 16.47
CA ASP A 21 -5.26 7.16 16.23
C ASP A 21 -3.88 7.69 16.72
N ILE A 22 -2.86 7.45 15.91
CA ILE A 22 -1.47 7.83 16.20
C ILE A 22 -0.86 8.64 15.06
N GLN A 23 -0.09 9.67 15.40
CA GLN A 23 0.65 10.43 14.39
C GLN A 23 1.78 9.61 13.73
N THR A 24 2.70 9.02 14.49
CA THR A 24 3.83 8.28 13.91
C THR A 24 4.13 6.94 14.59
N VAL A 25 4.36 5.91 13.78
CA VAL A 25 4.64 4.54 14.24
C VAL A 25 5.87 3.95 13.58
N ILE A 26 6.77 3.39 14.39
CA ILE A 26 7.97 2.71 13.87
C ILE A 26 7.71 1.22 13.67
N HIS A 27 7.25 0.50 14.71
CA HIS A 27 6.91 -0.92 14.63
C HIS A 27 5.60 -1.24 15.35
N ASN A 28 4.67 -1.91 14.66
CA ASN A 28 3.45 -2.41 15.26
C ASN A 28 2.96 -3.72 14.63
N LEU A 29 2.05 -4.40 15.33
CA LEU A 29 1.33 -5.54 14.79
C LEU A 29 0.03 -5.11 14.10
N TRP A 30 -0.75 -4.24 14.76
CA TRP A 30 -2.05 -3.78 14.29
C TRP A 30 -2.28 -2.29 14.60
N ILE A 31 -2.73 -1.56 13.59
CA ILE A 31 -3.06 -0.13 13.67
C ILE A 31 -4.42 0.11 13.00
N TYR A 32 -5.29 0.87 13.68
CA TYR A 32 -6.52 1.34 13.05
C TYR A 32 -6.23 2.55 12.14
N ASN A 33 -5.81 3.68 12.72
CA ASN A 33 -5.49 4.91 11.98
C ASN A 33 -4.09 5.41 12.35
N ALA A 34 -3.33 5.87 11.37
CA ALA A 34 -2.12 6.64 11.60
C ALA A 34 -1.82 7.68 10.50
N GLU A 35 -1.04 8.71 10.81
CA GLU A 35 -0.55 9.63 9.76
C GLU A 35 0.63 8.97 9.00
N SER A 36 1.63 8.49 9.72
CA SER A 36 2.84 7.88 9.13
C SER A 36 3.29 6.60 9.83
N VAL A 37 3.62 5.57 9.05
CA VAL A 37 4.12 4.29 9.58
C VAL A 37 5.30 3.74 8.81
N ILE A 38 6.32 3.33 9.55
CA ILE A 38 7.55 2.77 8.97
C ILE A 38 7.43 1.26 8.76
N HIS A 39 7.02 0.52 9.80
CA HIS A 39 6.89 -0.93 9.75
C HIS A 39 5.65 -1.42 10.50
N ASN A 40 4.78 -2.17 9.82
CA ASN A 40 3.60 -2.75 10.44
C ASN A 40 3.19 -4.06 9.78
N SER A 41 2.37 -4.87 10.46
CA SER A 41 1.81 -6.09 9.87
C SER A 41 0.40 -5.90 9.32
N TRP A 42 -0.45 -5.12 10.00
CA TRP A 42 -1.85 -4.93 9.62
C TRP A 42 -2.33 -3.52 9.90
N MET A 43 -2.91 -2.87 8.89
CA MET A 43 -3.36 -1.49 8.96
C MET A 43 -4.70 -1.27 8.27
N TYR A 44 -5.56 -0.47 8.90
CA TYR A 44 -6.83 -0.10 8.32
C TYR A 44 -6.72 1.20 7.49
N ASP A 45 -6.20 2.29 8.06
CA ASP A 45 -6.10 3.58 7.37
C ASP A 45 -4.80 4.32 7.70
N THR A 46 -4.24 5.00 6.70
CA THR A 46 -2.98 5.75 6.83
C THR A 46 -2.78 6.76 5.71
N GLN A 47 -2.06 7.84 5.97
CA GLN A 47 -1.58 8.69 4.87
C GLN A 47 -0.34 8.10 4.22
N THR A 48 0.71 7.81 5.00
CA THR A 48 2.00 7.34 4.45
C THR A 48 2.49 6.06 5.11
N VAL A 49 2.88 5.06 4.29
CA VAL A 49 3.51 3.83 4.77
C VAL A 49 4.78 3.48 4.00
N ILE A 50 5.84 3.16 4.75
CA ILE A 50 7.10 2.71 4.17
C ILE A 50 7.12 1.20 3.95
N ALA A 51 6.76 0.39 4.95
CA ALA A 51 6.75 -1.06 4.85
C ALA A 51 5.57 -1.67 5.63
N ASN A 52 4.75 -2.48 4.96
CA ASN A 52 3.67 -3.22 5.61
C ASN A 52 3.42 -4.58 4.92
N LEU A 53 2.70 -5.48 5.60
CA LEU A 53 2.23 -6.74 5.02
C LEU A 53 0.81 -6.63 4.47
N TRP A 54 -0.07 -5.89 5.17
CA TRP A 54 -1.47 -5.71 4.82
C TRP A 54 -1.95 -4.29 5.13
N ILE A 55 -2.52 -3.61 4.14
CA ILE A 55 -3.19 -2.30 4.28
C ILE A 55 -4.56 -2.36 3.63
N TYR A 56 -5.56 -1.79 4.30
CA TYR A 56 -6.87 -1.58 3.69
C TYR A 56 -6.90 -0.29 2.86
N ASN A 57 -6.62 0.88 3.45
CA ASN A 57 -6.52 2.15 2.73
C ASN A 57 -5.18 2.86 3.02
N ALA A 58 -4.61 3.48 1.98
CA ALA A 58 -3.50 4.42 2.13
C ALA A 58 -3.49 5.51 1.04
N GLU A 59 -3.02 6.70 1.34
CA GLU A 59 -2.73 7.69 0.29
C GLU A 59 -1.44 7.30 -0.46
N SER A 60 -0.35 7.08 0.27
CA SER A 60 0.96 6.78 -0.30
C SER A 60 1.64 5.60 0.37
N VAL A 61 2.13 4.67 -0.44
CA VAL A 61 2.87 3.50 0.05
C VAL A 61 4.13 3.28 -0.79
N ILE A 62 5.24 2.94 -0.09
CA ILE A 62 6.52 2.58 -0.73
C ILE A 62 6.73 1.05 -0.83
N HIS A 63 6.59 0.26 0.23
CA HIS A 63 6.67 -1.21 0.13
C HIS A 63 5.52 -1.90 0.84
N ASN A 64 4.83 -2.82 0.13
CA ASN A 64 3.88 -3.73 0.77
C ASN A 64 3.69 -5.03 -0.02
N SER A 65 3.23 -6.05 0.70
CA SER A 65 2.77 -7.30 0.12
C SER A 65 1.33 -7.21 -0.40
N TRP A 66 0.41 -6.60 0.35
CA TRP A 66 -1.03 -6.53 0.01
C TRP A 66 -1.64 -5.17 0.36
N ILE A 67 -2.34 -4.57 -0.62
CA ILE A 67 -3.18 -3.39 -0.39
C ILE A 67 -4.53 -3.56 -1.07
N TYR A 68 -5.58 -3.12 -0.39
CA TYR A 68 -6.91 -3.00 -0.98
C TYR A 68 -7.04 -1.71 -1.81
N ASN A 69 -6.94 -0.52 -1.21
CA ASN A 69 -6.97 0.76 -1.93
C ASN A 69 -5.73 1.62 -1.65
N ALA A 70 -5.16 2.23 -2.71
CA ALA A 70 -4.23 3.33 -2.52
C ALA A 70 -4.17 4.35 -3.66
N GLU A 71 -3.89 5.61 -3.35
CA GLU A 71 -3.69 6.62 -4.41
C GLU A 71 -2.36 6.41 -5.14
N SER A 72 -1.25 6.26 -4.41
CA SER A 72 0.10 6.17 -4.98
C SER A 72 0.94 5.06 -4.36
N VAL A 73 1.62 4.29 -5.23
CA VAL A 73 2.18 2.98 -4.87
C VAL A 73 3.50 2.71 -5.62
N ILE A 74 4.61 2.49 -4.89
CA ILE A 74 5.98 2.33 -5.43
C ILE A 74 6.67 0.99 -5.07
N HIS A 75 6.28 -0.17 -5.66
CA HIS A 75 6.82 -1.55 -5.47
C HIS A 75 6.02 -2.51 -4.55
N TYR A 76 5.22 -3.39 -5.19
CA TYR A 76 4.20 -4.21 -4.51
C TYR A 76 4.09 -5.62 -5.07
N SER A 77 3.43 -6.49 -4.30
CA SER A 77 3.03 -7.82 -4.77
C SER A 77 1.57 -7.87 -5.24
N TRP A 78 0.62 -7.35 -4.45
CA TRP A 78 -0.81 -7.42 -4.77
C TRP A 78 -1.54 -6.11 -4.43
N MET A 79 -2.31 -5.61 -5.39
CA MET A 79 -3.13 -4.40 -5.28
C MET A 79 -4.53 -4.66 -5.85
N TYR A 80 -5.56 -4.21 -5.15
CA TYR A 80 -6.93 -4.28 -5.66
C TYR A 80 -7.27 -3.02 -6.48
N ASP A 81 -7.34 -1.84 -5.86
CA ASP A 81 -7.63 -0.57 -6.56
C ASP A 81 -6.52 0.47 -6.33
N THR A 82 -6.16 1.21 -7.39
CA THR A 82 -5.15 2.26 -7.29
C THR A 82 -5.26 3.35 -8.35
N GLN A 83 -4.88 4.59 -8.04
CA GLN A 83 -4.73 5.61 -9.07
C GLN A 83 -3.40 5.45 -9.81
N THR A 84 -2.28 5.40 -9.08
CA THR A 84 -0.93 5.35 -9.68
C THR A 84 -0.07 4.24 -9.11
N VAL A 85 0.48 3.39 -10.00
CA VAL A 85 1.46 2.35 -9.66
C VAL A 85 2.73 2.49 -10.48
N ILE A 86 3.88 2.52 -9.79
CA ILE A 86 5.19 2.51 -10.46
C ILE A 86 5.64 1.09 -10.80
N ALA A 87 5.56 0.17 -9.84
CA ALA A 87 5.87 -1.23 -10.09
C ALA A 87 5.05 -2.16 -9.19
N ASN A 88 4.48 -3.21 -9.78
CA ASN A 88 3.73 -4.21 -9.04
C ASN A 88 3.78 -5.59 -9.72
N LEU A 89 3.53 -6.66 -8.97
CA LEU A 89 3.36 -7.99 -9.54
C LEU A 89 1.92 -8.19 -10.04
N TRP A 90 0.92 -7.74 -9.29
CA TRP A 90 -0.49 -7.96 -9.60
C TRP A 90 -1.36 -6.77 -9.20
N THR A 91 -2.04 -6.14 -10.17
CA THR A 91 -3.03 -5.08 -9.94
C THR A 91 -4.37 -5.51 -10.52
N TYR A 92 -5.45 -5.39 -9.75
CA TYR A 92 -6.79 -5.65 -10.27
C TYR A 92 -7.28 -4.46 -11.10
N ASN A 93 -7.53 -3.30 -10.49
CA ASN A 93 -7.86 -2.06 -11.20
C ASN A 93 -6.82 -0.98 -10.94
N GLY A 94 -6.48 -0.19 -11.96
CA GLY A 94 -5.83 1.08 -11.72
C GLY A 94 -5.92 2.11 -12.83
N GLU A 95 -5.70 3.38 -12.54
CA GLU A 95 -5.79 4.43 -13.58
C GLU A 95 -4.52 4.52 -14.42
N SER A 96 -3.35 4.61 -13.78
CA SER A 96 -2.06 4.76 -14.44
C SER A 96 -1.03 3.81 -13.85
N VAL A 97 -0.54 2.87 -14.68
CA VAL A 97 0.46 1.89 -14.25
C VAL A 97 1.70 1.89 -15.14
N ILE A 98 2.86 2.09 -14.53
CA ILE A 98 4.13 2.14 -15.25
C ILE A 98 4.64 0.72 -15.53
N HIS A 99 4.72 -0.12 -14.50
CA HIS A 99 5.18 -1.49 -14.64
C HIS A 99 4.32 -2.47 -13.84
N THR A 100 3.80 -3.49 -14.50
CA THR A 100 3.11 -4.60 -13.83
C THR A 100 3.35 -5.95 -14.51
N SER A 101 3.41 -7.03 -13.75
CA SER A 101 3.41 -8.37 -14.36
C SER A 101 2.01 -8.78 -14.83
N TRP A 102 0.97 -8.47 -14.05
CA TRP A 102 -0.41 -8.82 -14.35
C TRP A 102 -1.35 -7.66 -14.02
N MET A 103 -2.31 -7.43 -14.90
CA MET A 103 -3.31 -6.39 -14.77
C MET A 103 -4.67 -6.86 -15.26
N TYR A 104 -5.73 -6.60 -14.49
CA TYR A 104 -7.08 -6.90 -14.92
C TYR A 104 -7.71 -5.73 -15.69
N ASP A 105 -7.75 -4.53 -15.13
CA ASP A 105 -8.34 -3.35 -15.77
C ASP A 105 -7.52 -2.07 -15.52
N THR A 106 -7.37 -1.25 -16.56
CA THR A 106 -6.71 0.04 -16.44
C THR A 106 -7.10 1.06 -17.49
N GLN A 107 -6.92 2.35 -17.19
CA GLN A 107 -6.97 3.38 -18.23
C GLN A 107 -5.66 3.42 -19.01
N THR A 108 -4.51 3.50 -18.34
CA THR A 108 -3.21 3.63 -19.01
C THR A 108 -2.15 2.69 -18.42
N VAL A 109 -1.45 1.96 -19.30
CA VAL A 109 -0.27 1.18 -18.92
C VAL A 109 0.94 1.44 -19.83
N ILE A 110 2.13 1.53 -19.24
CA ILE A 110 3.42 1.76 -19.97
C ILE A 110 4.21 0.46 -20.16
N HIS A 111 4.07 -0.50 -19.26
CA HIS A 111 4.74 -1.78 -19.43
C HIS A 111 4.01 -2.86 -18.65
N ASN A 112 3.54 -3.86 -19.37
CA ASN A 112 2.93 -5.04 -18.77
C ASN A 112 3.37 -6.32 -19.46
N LEU A 113 3.44 -7.42 -18.70
CA LEU A 113 3.59 -8.76 -19.27
C LEU A 113 2.22 -9.30 -19.72
N TRP A 114 1.19 -9.12 -18.89
CA TRP A 114 -0.18 -9.58 -19.16
C TRP A 114 -1.22 -8.54 -18.73
N ILE A 115 -2.19 -8.27 -19.61
CA ILE A 115 -3.30 -7.36 -19.33
C ILE A 115 -4.61 -7.90 -19.91
N TYR A 116 -5.70 -7.81 -19.16
CA TYR A 116 -7.02 -8.24 -19.62
C TYR A 116 -7.78 -7.10 -20.31
N ASN A 117 -7.84 -5.91 -19.71
CA ASN A 117 -8.47 -4.71 -20.28
C ASN A 117 -7.60 -3.47 -20.08
N ALA A 118 -7.53 -2.63 -21.11
CA ALA A 118 -6.87 -1.33 -21.06
C ALA A 118 -7.47 -0.36 -22.08
N GLU A 119 -7.65 0.90 -21.70
CA GLU A 119 -7.98 1.95 -22.67
C GLU A 119 -6.76 2.34 -23.53
N SER A 120 -5.57 2.37 -22.92
CA SER A 120 -4.31 2.74 -23.57
C SER A 120 -3.14 1.88 -23.08
N VAL A 121 -2.38 1.34 -24.04
CA VAL A 121 -1.15 0.58 -23.79
C VAL A 121 -0.01 1.22 -24.57
N ILE A 122 1.01 1.71 -23.88
CA ILE A 122 2.21 2.29 -24.47
C ILE A 122 3.33 1.26 -24.33
N HIS A 123 3.75 0.57 -25.39
CA HIS A 123 4.92 -0.31 -25.30
C HIS A 123 6.23 0.47 -25.48
N VAL A 124 7.11 0.42 -24.50
CA VAL A 124 8.50 0.90 -24.63
C VAL A 124 9.42 -0.29 -24.87
N SER A 125 9.80 -0.52 -26.13
CA SER A 125 10.89 -1.44 -26.49
C SER A 125 12.23 -0.70 -26.34
N TRP A 126 13.09 -1.19 -25.44
CA TRP A 126 14.49 -0.76 -25.35
C TRP A 126 15.35 -1.44 -26.41
#